data_AF-A0A6I1L3U7-F1
#
_entry.id   AF-A0A6I1L3U7-F1
#
_cell.length_a   1.000
_cell.length_b   1.000
_cell.length_c   1.000
_cell.angle_alpha   90.00
_cell.angle_beta   90.00
_cell.angle_gamma   90.00
#
_symmetry.space_group_name_H-M   'P 1'
#
loop_
_entity.id
_entity.type
_entity.pdbx_description
1 polymer ?
#
loop_
_entity_poly.entity_id
_entity_poly.type
_entity_poly.pdbx_seq_one_letter_code
_entity_poly.pdbx_strand_id
1 'polypeptide(L)'
;MFRLVDEGLRAWHAGASHWAGRDNLNSRAIGIEIVNLARDDAGVFTFPAYAPEQVDALIALLADITARYPLIGPTDLVGHSDVAYWRKSDPGPRLPWRCLFEAGMGAWFDEPVRAMYQRRFHVGLPPEVEVERAFQRYGYAPAKNRQGFVQRTRAFQMHFRPRDYGGVLDAETCGILYALNEKYLGLCS
;
A
#
# COMPACT_ATOMS: atom_id res chain seq x y z
N MET A 1 5.07 22.83 -4.77
CA MET A 1 5.18 21.51 -5.44
C MET A 1 6.19 21.63 -6.56
N PHE A 2 7.23 20.79 -6.56
CA PHE A 2 8.26 20.84 -7.59
C PHE A 2 8.12 19.63 -8.50
N ARG A 3 8.02 19.85 -9.81
CA ARG A 3 8.09 18.79 -10.82
C ARG A 3 9.56 18.62 -11.21
N LEU A 4 10.17 17.53 -10.76
CA LEU A 4 11.60 17.26 -10.99
C LEU A 4 11.86 16.49 -12.29
N VAL A 5 10.87 15.74 -12.79
CA VAL A 5 10.91 15.00 -14.05
C VAL A 5 9.58 15.16 -14.75
N ASP A 6 9.60 15.35 -16.07
CA ASP A 6 8.38 15.35 -16.90
C ASP A 6 7.70 13.97 -16.82
N GLU A 7 6.37 13.94 -16.76
CA GLU A 7 5.61 12.69 -16.60
C GLU A 7 5.67 11.78 -17.84
N GLY A 8 6.05 12.33 -19.00
CA GLY A 8 6.36 11.55 -20.21
C GLY A 8 7.75 10.89 -20.17
N LEU A 9 8.57 11.16 -19.15
CA LEU A 9 9.93 10.67 -19.00
C LEU A 9 10.04 9.70 -17.83
N ARG A 10 10.91 8.70 -18.01
CA ARG A 10 11.20 7.67 -17.00
C ARG A 10 11.89 8.30 -15.79
N ALA A 11 11.16 8.53 -14.71
CA ALA A 11 11.75 8.83 -13.41
C ALA A 11 12.28 7.55 -12.75
N TRP A 12 13.47 7.62 -12.14
CA TRP A 12 14.07 6.49 -11.40
C TRP A 12 13.70 6.59 -9.93
N HIS A 13 12.49 6.14 -9.58
CA HIS A 13 11.98 6.24 -8.20
C HIS A 13 11.64 4.87 -7.61
N ALA A 14 10.97 3.99 -8.37
CA ALA A 14 10.47 2.70 -7.91
C ALA A 14 11.53 1.58 -7.88
N GLY A 15 12.70 1.74 -8.53
CA GLY A 15 13.77 0.72 -8.55
C GLY A 15 13.28 -0.69 -8.94
N ALA A 16 13.89 -1.74 -8.37
CA ALA A 16 13.32 -3.08 -8.41
C ALA A 16 12.00 -3.09 -7.61
N SER A 17 10.90 -3.33 -8.33
CA SER A 17 9.51 -3.18 -7.86
C SER A 17 8.58 -4.16 -8.59
N HIS A 18 7.50 -4.55 -7.91
CA HIS A 18 6.44 -5.40 -8.44
C HIS A 18 5.08 -4.91 -7.96
N TRP A 19 4.10 -4.81 -8.86
CA TRP A 19 2.69 -4.60 -8.49
C TRP A 19 1.75 -5.18 -9.54
N ALA A 20 0.68 -5.83 -9.10
CA ALA A 20 -0.40 -6.36 -9.94
C ALA A 20 0.10 -7.17 -11.15
N GLY A 21 1.07 -8.07 -10.90
CA GLY A 21 1.66 -8.94 -11.93
C GLY A 21 2.68 -8.26 -12.85
N ARG A 22 3.11 -7.03 -12.53
CA ARG A 22 4.06 -6.25 -13.35
C ARG A 22 5.32 -5.93 -12.55
N ASP A 23 6.47 -6.21 -13.15
CA ASP A 23 7.78 -5.81 -12.62
C ASP A 23 8.26 -4.48 -13.22
N ASN A 24 9.28 -3.88 -12.60
CA ASN A 24 9.97 -2.67 -13.07
C ASN A 24 9.02 -1.49 -13.34
N LEU A 25 8.34 -1.07 -12.27
CA LEU A 25 7.32 -0.03 -12.33
C LEU A 25 7.86 1.35 -12.72
N ASN A 26 9.18 1.58 -12.72
CA ASN A 26 9.79 2.83 -13.21
C ASN A 26 9.33 3.22 -14.63
N SER A 27 8.95 2.25 -15.45
CA SER A 27 8.49 2.48 -16.83
C SER A 27 7.01 2.87 -16.93
N ARG A 28 6.24 2.77 -15.83
CA ARG A 28 4.77 2.84 -15.82
C ARG A 28 4.20 3.51 -14.57
N ALA A 29 5.03 4.22 -13.80
CA ALA A 29 4.61 4.85 -12.56
C ALA A 29 5.11 6.29 -12.50
N ILE A 30 4.25 7.17 -12.01
CA ILE A 30 4.59 8.54 -11.64
C ILE A 30 5.06 8.51 -10.18
N GLY A 31 6.30 8.96 -9.94
CA GLY A 31 6.87 9.01 -8.60
C GLY A 31 6.56 10.33 -7.91
N ILE A 32 6.03 10.28 -6.70
CA ILE A 32 5.79 11.46 -5.86
C ILE A 32 6.65 11.30 -4.60
N GLU A 33 7.61 12.21 -4.43
CA GLU A 33 8.41 12.29 -3.21
C GLU A 33 7.87 13.37 -2.29
N ILE A 34 7.59 13.00 -1.04
CA ILE A 34 7.11 13.91 -0.01
C ILE A 34 8.20 14.04 1.03
N VAL A 35 8.68 15.27 1.27
CA VAL A 35 9.70 15.53 2.28
C VAL A 35 9.17 15.12 3.65
N ASN A 36 9.80 14.11 4.24
CA ASN A 36 9.53 13.63 5.59
C ASN A 36 10.86 13.16 6.21
N LEU A 37 11.09 13.49 7.48
CA LEU A 37 12.33 13.17 8.19
C LEU A 37 12.32 11.75 8.78
N ALA A 38 11.74 10.79 8.05
CA ALA A 38 11.76 9.39 8.47
C ALA A 38 13.21 8.90 8.57
N ARG A 39 13.51 8.16 9.64
CA ARG A 39 14.84 7.64 9.93
C ARG A 39 14.78 6.17 10.27
N ASP A 40 15.85 5.46 9.93
CA ASP A 40 16.13 4.10 10.36
C ASP A 40 17.40 4.12 11.19
N ASP A 41 17.24 4.08 12.51
CA ASP A 41 18.34 4.09 13.47
C ASP A 41 18.55 2.64 13.95
N ALA A 42 19.41 1.91 13.22
CA ALA A 42 19.77 0.51 13.51
C ALA A 42 18.56 -0.46 13.59
N GLY A 43 17.59 -0.31 12.67
CA GLY A 43 16.37 -1.12 12.61
C GLY A 43 15.19 -0.54 13.35
N VAL A 44 15.38 0.56 14.09
CA VAL A 44 14.31 1.31 14.73
C VAL A 44 13.86 2.44 13.80
N PHE A 45 12.67 2.27 13.23
CA PHE A 45 12.09 3.28 12.35
C PHE A 45 11.37 4.36 13.14
N THR A 46 11.73 5.61 12.88
CA THR A 46 10.97 6.79 13.34
C THR A 46 10.25 7.40 12.14
N PHE A 47 8.94 7.53 12.23
CA PHE A 47 8.11 8.18 11.21
C PHE A 47 7.47 9.45 11.78
N PRO A 48 7.96 10.64 11.41
CA PRO A 48 7.28 11.90 11.68
C PRO A 48 5.89 11.97 11.02
N ALA A 49 4.98 12.73 11.62
CA ALA A 49 3.73 13.10 10.96
C ALA A 49 4.01 13.93 9.69
N TYR A 50 3.18 13.77 8.66
CA TYR A 50 3.14 14.69 7.53
C TYR A 50 2.40 15.96 7.94
N ALA A 51 2.87 17.12 7.50
CA ALA A 51 2.18 18.38 7.76
C ALA A 51 0.84 18.41 6.98
N PRO A 52 -0.26 18.97 7.54
CA PRO A 52 -1.55 19.02 6.86
C PRO A 52 -1.47 19.63 5.46
N GLU A 53 -0.67 20.69 5.28
CA GLU A 53 -0.49 21.37 4.00
C GLU A 53 0.19 20.49 2.95
N GLN A 54 1.04 19.54 3.38
CA GLN A 54 1.63 18.55 2.48
C GLN A 54 0.59 17.52 2.04
N VAL A 55 -0.33 17.14 2.92
CA VAL A 55 -1.42 16.20 2.63
C VAL A 55 -2.42 16.83 1.65
N ASP A 56 -2.80 18.08 1.86
CA ASP A 56 -3.71 18.81 0.96
C ASP A 56 -3.08 18.97 -0.43
N ALA A 57 -1.79 19.34 -0.49
CA ALA A 57 -1.06 19.42 -1.75
C ALA A 57 -0.97 18.07 -2.46
N LEU A 58 -0.80 16.98 -1.71
CA LEU A 58 -0.79 15.62 -2.26
C LEU A 58 -2.16 15.26 -2.85
N ILE A 59 -3.26 15.52 -2.14
CA ILE A 59 -4.62 15.25 -2.62
C ILE A 59 -4.87 15.99 -3.94
N ALA A 60 -4.54 17.28 -4.00
CA ALA A 60 -4.72 18.08 -5.22
C ALA A 60 -3.88 17.53 -6.40
N LEU A 61 -2.65 17.10 -6.13
CA LEU A 61 -1.78 16.48 -7.14
C LEU A 61 -2.34 15.14 -7.64
N LEU A 62 -2.78 14.27 -6.73
CA LEU A 62 -3.34 12.97 -7.07
C LEU A 62 -4.63 13.11 -7.89
N ALA A 63 -5.48 14.09 -7.55
CA ALA A 63 -6.69 14.39 -8.32
C ALA A 63 -6.36 14.84 -9.75
N ASP A 64 -5.36 15.72 -9.93
CA ASP A 64 -4.92 16.17 -11.24
C ASP A 64 -4.32 15.01 -12.08
N ILE A 65 -3.45 14.20 -11.47
CA ILE A 65 -2.84 13.04 -12.14
C ILE A 65 -3.91 12.04 -12.57
N THR A 66 -4.80 11.63 -11.66
CA THR A 66 -5.83 10.61 -11.97
C THR A 66 -6.84 11.10 -13.01
N ALA A 67 -7.14 12.41 -13.05
CA ALA A 67 -7.94 13.01 -14.11
C ALA A 67 -7.24 12.93 -15.50
N ARG A 68 -5.92 13.07 -15.55
CA ARG A 68 -5.13 13.00 -16.80
C ARG A 68 -4.84 11.57 -17.25
N TYR A 69 -4.79 10.62 -16.31
CA TYR A 69 -4.55 9.21 -16.58
C TYR A 69 -5.69 8.34 -16.01
N PRO A 70 -6.84 8.26 -16.71
CA PRO A 70 -8.03 7.58 -16.21
C PRO A 70 -7.89 6.06 -16.06
N LEU A 71 -6.77 5.47 -16.53
CA LEU A 71 -6.44 4.07 -16.31
C LEU A 71 -5.84 3.80 -14.92
N ILE A 72 -5.42 4.83 -14.18
CA ILE A 72 -4.94 4.69 -12.80
C ILE A 72 -6.16 4.50 -11.90
N GLY A 73 -6.33 3.28 -11.41
CA GLY A 73 -7.41 2.91 -10.50
C GLY A 73 -7.07 3.17 -9.03
N PRO A 74 -8.05 3.01 -8.12
CA PRO A 74 -7.82 3.14 -6.68
C PRO A 74 -6.69 2.25 -6.13
N THR A 75 -6.54 1.04 -6.66
CA THR A 75 -5.51 0.07 -6.25
C THR A 75 -4.12 0.38 -6.81
N ASP A 76 -3.99 1.36 -7.69
CA ASP A 76 -2.71 1.75 -8.30
C ASP A 76 -2.01 2.88 -7.54
N LEU A 77 -2.69 3.50 -6.56
CA LEU A 77 -2.10 4.46 -5.64
C LEU A 77 -1.47 3.71 -4.47
N VAL A 78 -0.17 3.48 -4.57
CA VAL A 78 0.58 2.59 -3.68
C VAL A 78 1.79 3.28 -3.06
N GLY A 79 2.17 2.82 -1.88
CA GLY A 79 3.43 3.19 -1.25
C GLY A 79 4.60 2.43 -1.89
N HIS A 80 5.81 2.98 -1.74
CA HIS A 80 7.01 2.29 -2.21
C HIS A 80 7.24 0.97 -1.45
N SER A 81 6.83 0.92 -0.18
CA SER A 81 6.79 -0.30 0.62
C SER A 81 5.90 -1.38 0.02
N ASP A 82 4.84 -1.03 -0.71
CA ASP A 82 3.93 -2.03 -1.26
C ASP A 82 4.57 -2.77 -2.44
N VAL A 83 5.24 -1.99 -3.29
CA VAL A 83 5.85 -2.51 -4.52
C VAL A 83 7.25 -3.08 -4.30
N ALA A 84 7.88 -2.76 -3.17
CA ALA A 84 9.26 -3.15 -2.85
C ALA A 84 9.44 -3.46 -1.35
N TYR A 85 8.52 -4.24 -0.77
CA TYR A 85 8.44 -4.54 0.66
C TYR A 85 9.74 -5.09 1.27
N TRP A 86 10.60 -5.72 0.47
CA TRP A 86 11.87 -6.30 0.94
C TRP A 86 12.95 -5.27 1.24
N ARG A 87 12.80 -4.03 0.77
CA ARG A 87 13.83 -2.98 0.89
C ARG A 87 13.31 -1.61 1.27
N LYS A 88 12.00 -1.34 1.15
CA LYS A 88 11.42 -0.02 1.39
C LYS A 88 10.38 -0.02 2.50
N SER A 89 10.35 1.09 3.24
CA SER A 89 9.36 1.37 4.28
C SER A 89 8.64 2.71 4.07
N ASP A 90 8.99 3.47 3.03
CA ASP A 90 8.33 4.71 2.63
C ASP A 90 7.01 4.42 1.89
N PRO A 91 5.95 5.24 2.08
CA PRO A 91 5.89 6.49 2.87
C PRO A 91 5.66 6.25 4.39
N GLY A 92 5.59 4.99 4.81
CA GLY A 92 5.44 4.61 6.21
C GLY A 92 4.01 4.75 6.74
N PRO A 93 3.79 4.38 8.01
CA PRO A 93 2.47 4.32 8.64
C PRO A 93 1.87 5.70 8.95
N ARG A 94 2.62 6.79 8.73
CA ARG A 94 2.18 8.16 9.03
C ARG A 94 1.58 8.88 7.86
N LEU A 95 1.70 8.35 6.64
CA LEU A 95 0.93 8.87 5.53
C LEU A 95 -0.55 8.57 5.78
N PRO A 96 -1.45 9.58 5.75
CA PRO A 96 -2.84 9.38 6.15
C PRO A 96 -3.65 8.77 4.99
N TRP A 97 -3.38 7.52 4.62
CA TRP A 97 -4.02 6.81 3.51
C TRP A 97 -5.55 6.87 3.54
N ARG A 98 -6.15 6.74 4.73
CA ARG A 98 -7.60 6.87 4.90
C ARG A 98 -8.12 8.27 4.53
N CYS A 99 -7.38 9.34 4.87
CA CYS A 99 -7.74 10.71 4.50
C CYS A 99 -7.67 10.90 2.98
N LEU A 100 -6.66 10.31 2.33
CA LEU A 100 -6.58 10.30 0.86
C LEU A 100 -7.80 9.60 0.27
N PHE A 101 -8.17 8.42 0.78
CA PHE A 101 -9.35 7.69 0.34
C PHE A 101 -10.65 8.47 0.54
N GLU A 102 -10.83 9.12 1.68
CA GLU A 102 -11.98 9.98 1.97
C GLU A 102 -12.06 11.18 1.01
N ALA A 103 -10.92 11.62 0.46
CA ALA A 103 -10.84 12.61 -0.62
C ALA A 103 -10.96 12.01 -2.04
N GLY A 104 -11.31 10.73 -2.17
CA GLY A 104 -11.49 10.02 -3.44
C GLY A 104 -10.20 9.45 -4.03
N MET A 105 -9.09 9.45 -3.29
CA MET A 105 -7.78 9.01 -3.76
C MET A 105 -7.38 7.67 -3.14
N GLY A 106 -7.17 6.67 -3.98
CA GLY A 106 -6.62 5.38 -3.58
C GLY A 106 -7.65 4.41 -3.02
N ALA A 107 -7.19 3.23 -2.61
CA ALA A 107 -8.05 2.15 -2.16
C ALA A 107 -8.20 2.14 -0.64
N TRP A 108 -9.42 1.86 -0.18
CA TRP A 108 -9.72 1.50 1.20
C TRP A 108 -10.86 0.48 1.29
N PHE A 109 -10.85 -0.32 2.35
CA PHE A 109 -11.85 -1.36 2.59
C PHE A 109 -13.16 -0.78 3.16
N ASP A 110 -14.26 -1.53 2.99
CA ASP A 110 -15.52 -1.21 3.64
C ASP A 110 -15.57 -1.85 5.02
N GLU A 111 -15.86 -1.04 6.03
CA GLU A 111 -15.82 -1.44 7.44
C GLU A 111 -16.74 -2.65 7.75
N PRO A 112 -17.99 -2.74 7.24
CA PRO A 112 -18.84 -3.91 7.49
C PRO A 112 -18.26 -5.21 6.91
N VAL A 113 -17.66 -5.15 5.72
CA VAL A 113 -17.07 -6.30 5.03
C VAL A 113 -15.79 -6.74 5.75
N ARG A 114 -14.93 -5.79 6.13
CA ARG A 114 -13.75 -6.05 6.96
C ARG A 114 -14.14 -6.73 8.27
N ALA A 115 -15.13 -6.20 8.98
CA ALA A 115 -15.57 -6.73 10.26
C ALA A 115 -16.16 -8.15 10.12
N MET A 116 -16.87 -8.42 9.03
CA MET A 116 -17.34 -9.77 8.70
C MET A 116 -16.17 -10.75 8.54
N TYR A 117 -15.18 -10.46 7.69
CA TYR A 117 -14.02 -11.32 7.51
C TYR A 117 -13.19 -11.46 8.79
N GLN A 118 -12.99 -10.37 9.54
CA GLN A 118 -12.26 -10.42 10.80
C GLN A 118 -12.93 -11.35 11.82
N ARG A 119 -14.27 -11.34 11.95
CA ARG A 119 -14.99 -12.29 12.81
C ARG A 119 -14.78 -13.73 12.35
N ARG A 120 -14.83 -13.99 11.04
CA ARG A 120 -14.55 -15.31 10.47
C ARG A 120 -13.14 -15.79 10.84
N PHE A 121 -12.13 -14.92 10.68
CA PHE A 121 -10.73 -15.27 10.92
C PHE A 121 -10.32 -15.26 12.39
N HIS A 122 -11.19 -14.78 13.29
CA HIS A 122 -11.01 -14.93 14.73
C HIS A 122 -11.17 -16.38 15.20
N VAL A 123 -12.00 -17.17 14.49
CA VAL A 123 -12.17 -18.60 14.77
C VAL A 123 -10.94 -19.40 14.32
N GLY A 124 -10.32 -18.97 13.23
CA GLY A 124 -9.08 -19.52 12.71
C GLY A 124 -8.60 -18.73 11.50
N LEU A 125 -7.31 -18.44 11.45
CA LEU A 125 -6.71 -17.78 10.29
C LEU A 125 -6.79 -18.69 9.05
N PRO A 126 -6.90 -18.11 7.84
CA PRO A 126 -6.77 -18.89 6.63
C PRO A 126 -5.39 -19.56 6.56
N PRO A 127 -5.26 -20.71 5.88
CA PRO A 127 -3.98 -21.29 5.56
C PRO A 127 -3.05 -20.27 4.89
N GLU A 128 -1.76 -20.33 5.20
CA GLU A 128 -0.76 -19.37 4.67
C GLU A 128 -0.76 -19.32 3.13
N VAL A 129 -1.02 -20.45 2.46
CA VAL A 129 -1.15 -20.53 1.00
C VAL A 129 -2.34 -19.69 0.46
N GLU A 130 -3.45 -19.62 1.19
CA GLU A 130 -4.59 -18.80 0.80
C GLU A 130 -4.31 -17.31 1.02
N VAL A 131 -3.65 -16.98 2.13
CA VAL A 131 -3.22 -15.60 2.43
C VAL A 131 -2.19 -15.12 1.39
N GLU A 132 -1.25 -15.97 1.00
CA GLU A 132 -0.28 -15.70 -0.07
C GLU A 132 -0.99 -15.39 -1.40
N ARG A 133 -1.98 -16.20 -1.78
CA ARG A 133 -2.81 -15.94 -2.97
C ARG A 133 -3.59 -14.64 -2.85
N ALA A 134 -4.13 -14.34 -1.67
CA ALA A 134 -4.88 -13.11 -1.43
C ALA A 134 -4.00 -11.85 -1.56
N PHE A 135 -2.75 -11.90 -1.08
CA PHE A 135 -1.78 -10.81 -1.28
C PHE A 135 -1.41 -10.61 -2.75
N GLN A 136 -1.13 -11.72 -3.46
CA GLN A 136 -0.81 -11.67 -4.89
C GLN A 136 -1.98 -11.17 -5.72
N ARG A 137 -3.20 -11.59 -5.38
CA ARG A 137 -4.44 -11.11 -6.01
C ARG A 137 -4.55 -9.60 -5.85
N TYR A 138 -4.35 -9.07 -4.64
CA TYR A 138 -4.42 -7.63 -4.40
C TYR A 138 -3.36 -6.85 -5.19
N GLY A 139 -2.15 -7.40 -5.32
CA GLY A 139 -1.12 -6.87 -6.20
C GLY A 139 0.31 -7.04 -5.71
N TYR A 140 0.53 -7.54 -4.49
CA TYR A 140 1.88 -7.67 -3.94
C TYR A 140 2.68 -8.79 -4.60
N ALA A 141 4.00 -8.62 -4.66
CA ALA A 141 4.89 -9.69 -5.10
C ALA A 141 4.80 -10.93 -4.17
N PRO A 142 5.02 -12.14 -4.72
CA PRO A 142 5.09 -13.36 -3.92
C PRO A 142 6.22 -13.31 -2.88
N ALA A 143 5.95 -13.79 -1.66
CA ALA A 143 6.98 -13.91 -0.64
C ALA A 143 7.94 -15.05 -0.98
N LYS A 144 9.25 -14.76 -1.02
CA LYS A 144 10.28 -15.77 -1.34
C LYS A 144 10.63 -16.69 -0.16
N ASN A 145 10.36 -16.24 1.06
CA ASN A 145 10.66 -16.94 2.30
C ASN A 145 9.85 -16.33 3.46
N ARG A 146 10.00 -16.90 4.66
CA ARG A 146 9.28 -16.44 5.86
C ARG A 146 9.55 -14.96 6.19
N GLN A 147 10.78 -14.48 6.02
CA GLN A 147 11.12 -13.08 6.25
C GLN A 147 10.40 -12.16 5.26
N GLY A 148 10.35 -12.54 3.99
CA GLY A 148 9.61 -11.81 2.96
C GLY A 148 8.11 -11.75 3.26
N PHE A 149 7.54 -12.82 3.83
CA PHE A 149 6.14 -12.83 4.26
C PHE A 149 5.89 -11.80 5.37
N VAL A 150 6.77 -11.74 6.37
CA VAL A 150 6.70 -10.76 7.47
C VAL A 150 6.86 -9.33 6.95
N GLN A 151 7.84 -9.09 6.08
CA GLN A 151 8.09 -7.77 5.48
C GLN A 151 6.90 -7.28 4.64
N ARG A 152 6.30 -8.15 3.82
CA ARG A 152 5.10 -7.83 3.05
C ARG A 152 3.90 -7.56 3.94
N THR A 153 3.69 -8.37 4.97
CA THR A 153 2.62 -8.16 5.95
C THR A 153 2.78 -6.81 6.64
N ARG A 154 4.02 -6.44 7.02
CA ARG A 154 4.34 -5.13 7.59
C ARG A 154 4.07 -3.99 6.61
N ALA A 155 4.45 -4.12 5.34
CA ALA A 155 4.17 -3.12 4.30
C ALA A 155 2.66 -2.86 4.17
N PHE A 156 1.89 -3.95 4.05
CA PHE A 156 0.43 -3.88 3.99
C PHE A 156 -0.17 -3.22 5.24
N GLN A 157 0.33 -3.56 6.43
CA GLN A 157 -0.13 -2.94 7.68
C GLN A 157 0.21 -1.45 7.75
N MET A 158 1.39 -1.01 7.31
CA MET A 158 1.71 0.42 7.25
C MET A 158 0.74 1.19 6.34
N HIS A 159 0.22 0.55 5.27
CA HIS A 159 -0.76 1.16 4.39
C HIS A 159 -2.18 1.14 4.99
N PHE A 160 -2.69 -0.03 5.36
CA PHE A 160 -4.12 -0.22 5.67
C PHE A 160 -4.45 -0.38 7.17
N ARG A 161 -3.46 -0.64 8.02
CA ARG A 161 -3.61 -0.83 9.49
C ARG A 161 -2.45 -0.19 10.26
N PRO A 162 -2.20 1.13 10.12
CA PRO A 162 -0.96 1.76 10.59
C PRO A 162 -0.79 1.80 12.12
N ARG A 163 -1.82 1.45 12.89
CA ARG A 163 -1.74 1.36 14.36
C ARG A 163 -0.87 0.20 14.83
N ASP A 164 -0.75 -0.86 14.04
CA ASP A 164 0.05 -2.04 14.33
C ASP A 164 0.58 -2.64 13.02
N TYR A 165 1.89 -2.47 12.82
CA TYR A 165 2.62 -2.91 11.63
C TYR A 165 3.79 -3.84 11.98
N GLY A 166 3.63 -4.67 13.02
CA GLY A 166 4.67 -5.63 13.44
C GLY A 166 5.02 -6.69 12.39
N GLY A 167 4.27 -6.80 11.30
CA GLY A 167 4.43 -7.84 10.27
C GLY A 167 3.91 -9.20 10.70
N VAL A 168 3.21 -9.27 11.83
CA VAL A 168 2.52 -10.46 12.32
C VAL A 168 1.14 -10.52 11.66
N LEU A 169 0.83 -11.66 11.06
CA LEU A 169 -0.48 -11.89 10.47
C LEU A 169 -1.52 -12.16 11.56
N ASP A 170 -2.62 -11.41 11.52
CA ASP A 170 -3.74 -11.54 12.44
C ASP A 170 -5.09 -11.43 11.73
N ALA A 171 -6.17 -11.65 12.48
CA ALA A 171 -7.53 -11.67 11.93
C ALA A 171 -7.95 -10.31 11.34
N GLU A 172 -7.45 -9.20 11.88
CA GLU A 172 -7.75 -7.86 11.35
C GLU A 172 -7.03 -7.64 10.01
N THR A 173 -5.75 -8.00 9.92
CA THR A 173 -4.94 -7.91 8.71
C THR A 173 -5.55 -8.77 7.59
N CYS A 174 -5.93 -10.01 7.90
CA CYS A 174 -6.66 -10.86 6.96
C CYS A 174 -8.03 -10.25 6.59
N GLY A 175 -8.77 -9.72 7.57
CA GLY A 175 -10.06 -9.10 7.33
C GLY A 175 -9.98 -7.93 6.35
N ILE A 176 -8.97 -7.08 6.50
CA ILE A 176 -8.71 -5.96 5.60
C ILE A 176 -8.33 -6.45 4.20
N LEU A 177 -7.39 -7.40 4.10
CA LEU A 177 -6.93 -7.94 2.81
C LEU A 177 -8.07 -8.54 1.98
N TYR A 178 -8.93 -9.34 2.62
CA TYR A 178 -10.04 -9.98 1.94
C TYR A 178 -11.15 -8.97 1.57
N ALA A 179 -11.42 -7.99 2.43
CA ALA A 179 -12.38 -6.92 2.11
C ALA A 179 -11.90 -6.04 0.94
N LEU A 180 -10.60 -5.75 0.85
CA LEU A 180 -10.01 -5.04 -0.27
C LEU A 180 -10.14 -5.85 -1.57
N ASN A 181 -9.79 -7.14 -1.54
CA ASN A 181 -9.94 -8.02 -2.68
C ASN A 181 -11.40 -8.11 -3.16
N GLU A 182 -12.35 -8.24 -2.24
CA GLU A 182 -13.78 -8.27 -2.58
C GLU A 182 -14.22 -6.98 -3.26
N LYS A 183 -13.87 -5.82 -2.69
CA LYS A 183 -14.29 -4.51 -3.19
C LYS A 183 -13.73 -4.17 -4.55
N TYR A 184 -12.44 -4.44 -4.79
CA TYR A 184 -11.75 -3.95 -5.99
C TYR A 184 -11.52 -5.01 -7.06
N LEU A 185 -11.55 -6.29 -6.69
CA LEU A 185 -11.21 -7.40 -7.59
C LEU A 185 -12.32 -8.47 -7.66
N GLY A 186 -13.41 -8.29 -6.92
CA GLY A 186 -14.52 -9.23 -6.83
C GLY A 186 -14.23 -10.43 -5.92
N LEU A 187 -15.30 -11.13 -5.54
CA LEU A 187 -15.28 -12.31 -4.68
C LEU A 187 -14.42 -13.43 -5.28
N CYS A 188 -13.69 -14.15 -4.41
CA CYS A 188 -13.12 -15.45 -4.77
C CYS A 188 -14.28 -16.45 -4.93
N SER A 189 -14.52 -16.92 -6.15
CA SER A 189 -15.31 -18.12 -6.44
C SER A 189 -14.55 -19.39 -6.07
#